data_AF-A0A7Y8WUS0-F1
#
_entry.id   AF-A0A7Y8WUS0-F1
#
_cell.length_a   1.000
_cell.length_b   1.000
_cell.length_c   1.000
_cell.angle_alpha   90.00
_cell.angle_beta   90.00
_cell.angle_gamma   90.00
#
_symmetry.space_group_name_H-M   'P 1'
#
loop_
_entity.id
_entity.type
_entity.pdbx_description
1 polymer ?
#
loop_
_entity_poly.entity_id
_entity_poly.type
_entity_poly.pdbx_seq_one_letter_code
_entity_poly.pdbx_strand_id
1 'polypeptide(L)'
;MTTEQPDTSRGTRRRPAWAIGSIAAAVLLAGGGTAYWASTAYGDGGPGGRTGDSAAAAPRVAPSPSGPGIAPGEPDPRGSGVTYRAEGGLPSAPAAAPSYAATGEVTAEEAARLAAALGIAGTPQLSGETWRAGEGADGFGPRLTVGRKAPGSWTFTRFHSGGAGDDCRRGKDTCGPATLPQGADGSGGKPPGGGGSPVTEEAAKAAAAPVLAAVGQSGAKLDARLTQGSVRVVTADPVIGGLPTQGWATKVSVGADGQVVAGSGELKEPVRAGEQPVVSASEALERLNRASGGGGADRGPSGCATSVPLTPDVPGPSDPLPCDPEPRPIKPPRTETVKGAVLGLAPGTVNGARGLVPAWHFEVAGKDGAPGHTVVQPAAANASGGDGGPTQPAPATGTGAGAGRTVPGFSYTEADRKLTVNFWGGVCSTYALEAREEPGAVMVRITDTPTEPGRACILLAQEMTVTATLKQPLADRKVVDATTGKPLPRQ
;
A
#
# COMPACT_ATOMS: atom_id res chain seq x y z
N MET A 1 -12.99 50.24 62.57
CA MET A 1 -14.08 51.16 62.94
C MET A 1 -14.89 51.45 61.67
N THR A 2 -16.21 51.62 61.85
CA THR A 2 -17.13 52.54 61.13
C THR A 2 -16.50 53.67 60.28
N THR A 3 -17.08 54.17 59.16
CA THR A 3 -18.20 53.77 58.23
C THR A 3 -18.01 54.57 56.90
N GLU A 4 -18.91 54.85 55.91
CA GLU A 4 -20.36 54.71 55.55
C GLU A 4 -20.43 54.62 53.97
N GLN A 5 -21.46 54.26 53.17
CA GLN A 5 -22.96 54.34 53.12
C GLN A 5 -23.56 55.64 52.52
N PRO A 6 -24.88 55.71 52.11
CA PRO A 6 -26.02 54.73 52.09
C PRO A 6 -26.74 54.55 50.69
N ASP A 7 -27.85 53.81 50.46
CA ASP A 7 -28.67 52.82 51.23
C ASP A 7 -28.59 51.41 50.57
N THR A 8 -29.45 50.86 49.67
CA THR A 8 -30.73 51.30 49.06
C THR A 8 -31.77 50.14 49.01
N SER A 9 -32.93 50.41 49.61
CA SER A 9 -34.17 49.59 49.77
C SER A 9 -34.97 49.31 48.47
N ARG A 10 -35.94 48.36 48.27
CA ARG A 10 -36.62 47.17 48.91
C ARG A 10 -37.50 46.48 47.79
N GLY A 11 -38.17 45.31 47.84
CA GLY A 11 -38.32 44.19 48.80
C GLY A 11 -39.61 43.33 48.57
N THR A 12 -39.65 42.04 49.02
CA THR A 12 -40.80 41.05 49.03
C THR A 12 -41.17 40.32 47.71
N ARG A 13 -41.78 39.10 47.63
CA ARG A 13 -42.35 38.10 48.62
C ARG A 13 -42.11 36.61 48.16
N ARG A 14 -42.83 35.56 48.66
CA ARG A 14 -42.38 34.12 48.65
C ARG A 14 -43.40 33.02 48.16
N ARG A 15 -42.92 32.01 47.38
CA ARG A 15 -43.17 30.50 47.35
C ARG A 15 -44.63 29.93 47.32
N PRO A 16 -44.95 28.60 47.12
CA PRO A 16 -44.13 27.35 46.95
C PRO A 16 -44.55 26.33 45.83
N ALA A 17 -43.81 25.20 45.68
CA ALA A 17 -44.10 23.80 45.20
C ALA A 17 -45.08 23.51 44.00
N TRP A 18 -44.94 22.48 43.14
CA TRP A 18 -44.58 21.05 43.31
C TRP A 18 -43.78 20.43 42.10
N ALA A 19 -43.55 19.11 42.10
CA ALA A 19 -42.84 18.26 41.09
C ALA A 19 -43.38 18.40 39.64
N ILE A 20 -42.70 17.99 38.54
CA ILE A 20 -41.86 16.80 38.19
C ILE A 20 -40.78 17.26 37.15
N GLY A 21 -39.62 16.63 36.89
CA GLY A 21 -38.96 15.40 37.38
C GLY A 21 -37.96 14.83 36.34
N SER A 22 -37.65 13.52 36.41
CA SER A 22 -36.75 12.72 35.51
C SER A 22 -35.24 13.04 35.50
N ILE A 23 -34.41 12.01 35.71
CA ILE A 23 -32.94 12.04 35.63
C ILE A 23 -32.49 11.35 34.34
N ALA A 24 -31.53 11.94 33.62
CA ALA A 24 -30.74 11.26 32.60
C ALA A 24 -29.31 11.83 32.58
N ALA A 25 -28.37 11.12 33.21
CA ALA A 25 -26.94 11.41 33.08
C ALA A 25 -26.35 10.56 31.93
N ALA A 26 -25.78 11.22 30.93
CA ALA A 26 -25.08 10.56 29.83
C ALA A 26 -23.59 10.93 29.89
N VAL A 27 -22.73 9.91 29.99
CA VAL A 27 -21.28 10.08 30.08
C VAL A 27 -20.70 10.24 28.67
N LEU A 28 -20.01 11.35 28.41
CA LEU A 28 -19.18 11.50 27.21
C LEU A 28 -17.82 10.81 27.45
N LEU A 29 -17.65 9.62 26.88
CA LEU A 29 -16.37 8.93 26.74
C LEU A 29 -15.98 8.82 25.26
N ALA A 30 -14.68 8.65 25.01
CA ALA A 30 -14.08 8.92 23.72
C ALA A 30 -14.42 7.89 22.62
N GLY A 31 -14.84 8.41 21.46
CA GLY A 31 -14.60 7.84 20.14
C GLY A 31 -14.11 8.98 19.22
N GLY A 32 -13.22 8.78 18.26
CA GLY A 32 -12.85 7.52 17.63
C GLY A 32 -13.51 7.40 16.25
N GLY A 33 -13.22 8.35 15.35
CA GLY A 33 -13.87 8.42 14.03
C GLY A 33 -13.00 9.11 12.99
N THR A 34 -12.40 8.34 12.09
CA THR A 34 -11.64 8.84 10.93
C THR A 34 -12.58 9.20 9.79
N ALA A 35 -12.79 10.49 9.54
CA ALA A 35 -13.61 10.96 8.42
C ALA A 35 -12.83 10.89 7.09
N TYR A 36 -13.03 9.81 6.33
CA TYR A 36 -12.73 9.80 4.90
C TYR A 36 -13.91 10.43 4.14
N TRP A 37 -13.68 11.59 3.51
CA TRP A 37 -14.65 12.20 2.61
C TRP A 37 -14.60 11.53 1.23
N ALA A 38 -15.56 10.66 0.96
CA ALA A 38 -15.91 10.26 -0.39
C ALA A 38 -16.86 11.29 -1.01
N SER A 39 -16.51 11.85 -2.16
CA SER A 39 -17.31 12.88 -2.84
C SER A 39 -18.44 12.25 -3.66
N THR A 40 -19.67 12.26 -3.14
CA THR A 40 -20.88 11.88 -3.88
C THR A 40 -21.80 13.09 -4.05
N ALA A 41 -21.76 13.73 -5.23
CA ALA A 41 -22.71 14.77 -5.61
C ALA A 41 -23.93 14.14 -6.31
N TYR A 42 -25.04 13.99 -5.59
CA TYR A 42 -26.39 13.83 -6.16
C TYR A 42 -27.41 14.53 -5.25
N GLY A 43 -28.48 15.06 -5.86
CA GLY A 43 -29.33 16.09 -5.26
C GLY A 43 -30.48 15.60 -4.37
N ASP A 44 -31.15 16.57 -3.74
CA ASP A 44 -32.24 16.36 -2.78
C ASP A 44 -33.45 15.61 -3.35
N GLY A 45 -33.97 14.68 -2.55
CA GLY A 45 -35.23 13.96 -2.78
C GLY A 45 -35.86 13.57 -1.45
N GLY A 46 -37.17 13.81 -1.29
CA GLY A 46 -37.88 13.69 -0.01
C GLY A 46 -38.05 12.25 0.51
N PRO A 47 -38.39 12.08 1.81
CA PRO A 47 -38.40 10.77 2.47
C PRO A 47 -39.58 9.89 2.04
N GLY A 48 -39.27 8.77 1.39
CA GLY A 48 -40.23 7.69 1.07
C GLY A 48 -39.57 6.33 1.25
N GLY A 49 -39.90 5.62 2.33
CA GLY A 49 -39.29 4.33 2.65
C GLY A 49 -39.73 3.20 1.72
N ARG A 50 -38.80 2.30 1.39
CA ARG A 50 -39.09 0.98 0.82
C ARG A 50 -38.24 -0.10 1.50
N THR A 51 -38.75 -1.33 1.45
CA THR A 51 -38.19 -2.51 2.08
C THR A 51 -36.88 -2.95 1.44
N GLY A 52 -35.97 -3.51 2.25
CA GLY A 52 -34.68 -3.98 1.77
C GLY A 52 -34.73 -5.41 1.25
N ASP A 53 -34.79 -5.56 -0.07
CA ASP A 53 -34.41 -6.80 -0.76
C ASP A 53 -32.92 -6.71 -1.14
N SER A 54 -32.05 -7.28 -0.29
CA SER A 54 -30.61 -7.35 -0.59
C SER A 54 -30.35 -8.35 -1.71
N ALA A 55 -30.08 -7.86 -2.92
CA ALA A 55 -29.72 -8.67 -4.07
C ALA A 55 -28.42 -9.46 -3.82
N ALA A 56 -28.56 -10.72 -3.39
CA ALA A 56 -27.44 -11.61 -3.11
C ALA A 56 -26.69 -11.96 -4.40
N ALA A 57 -25.55 -11.30 -4.63
CA ALA A 57 -24.68 -11.61 -5.75
C ALA A 57 -24.09 -13.02 -5.60
N ALA A 58 -24.54 -13.96 -6.43
CA ALA A 58 -24.03 -15.32 -6.45
C ALA A 58 -22.51 -15.33 -6.73
N PRO A 59 -21.70 -16.07 -5.95
CA PRO A 59 -20.24 -16.02 -6.07
C PRO A 59 -19.78 -16.59 -7.42
N ARG A 60 -19.08 -15.76 -8.19
CA ARG A 60 -18.46 -16.16 -9.46
C ARG A 60 -17.07 -16.76 -9.20
N VAL A 61 -16.80 -17.92 -9.79
CA VAL A 61 -15.48 -18.59 -9.69
C VAL A 61 -14.50 -17.90 -10.64
N ALA A 62 -13.42 -17.34 -10.10
CA ALA A 62 -12.29 -16.83 -10.88
C ALA A 62 -11.19 -17.90 -11.04
N PRO A 63 -10.48 -17.98 -12.19
CA PRO A 63 -9.32 -18.83 -12.33
C PRO A 63 -8.14 -18.34 -11.48
N SER A 64 -7.33 -19.26 -10.97
CA SER A 64 -6.27 -18.99 -10.00
C SER A 64 -5.14 -18.10 -10.54
N PRO A 65 -4.79 -16.98 -9.88
CA PRO A 65 -3.48 -16.35 -10.09
C PRO A 65 -2.38 -17.26 -9.51
N SER A 66 -1.25 -17.35 -10.21
CA SER A 66 -0.12 -18.22 -9.84
C SER A 66 1.12 -17.38 -9.50
N GLY A 67 1.36 -17.15 -8.21
CA GLY A 67 2.49 -16.33 -7.72
C GLY A 67 2.08 -14.94 -7.24
N PRO A 68 3.06 -14.09 -6.84
CA PRO A 68 2.81 -12.76 -6.29
C PRO A 68 2.01 -11.85 -7.23
N GLY A 69 1.26 -10.93 -6.64
CA GLY A 69 0.12 -10.24 -7.25
C GLY A 69 0.38 -9.56 -8.59
N ILE A 70 -0.04 -10.24 -9.66
CA ILE A 70 -0.31 -9.68 -10.99
C ILE A 70 -1.77 -10.00 -11.29
N ALA A 71 -2.56 -9.01 -11.72
CA ALA A 71 -3.98 -9.23 -11.95
C ALA A 71 -4.19 -10.27 -13.08
N PRO A 72 -5.16 -11.20 -12.97
CA PRO A 72 -5.43 -12.16 -14.04
C PRO A 72 -5.72 -11.45 -15.38
N GLY A 73 -4.80 -11.59 -16.34
CA GLY A 73 -4.86 -10.94 -17.66
C GLY A 73 -3.89 -9.76 -17.85
N GLU A 74 -3.21 -9.30 -16.80
CA GLU A 74 -2.15 -8.29 -16.88
C GLU A 74 -0.78 -8.94 -17.20
N PRO A 75 0.07 -8.33 -18.07
CA PRO A 75 1.39 -8.88 -18.37
C PRO A 75 2.35 -8.82 -17.18
N ASP A 76 3.28 -9.77 -17.10
CA ASP A 76 4.36 -9.71 -16.11
C ASP A 76 5.28 -8.49 -16.36
N PRO A 77 5.45 -7.56 -15.39
CA PRO A 77 6.33 -6.40 -15.55
C PRO A 77 7.82 -6.76 -15.60
N ARG A 78 8.21 -7.99 -15.21
CA ARG A 78 9.54 -8.58 -15.48
C ARG A 78 9.67 -9.11 -16.90
N GLY A 79 8.56 -9.18 -17.63
CA GLY A 79 8.44 -9.77 -18.96
C GLY A 79 8.32 -11.30 -18.89
N SER A 80 7.09 -11.81 -19.01
CA SER A 80 6.84 -13.24 -19.13
C SER A 80 7.59 -13.81 -20.33
N GLY A 81 8.52 -14.75 -20.11
CA GLY A 81 9.39 -15.28 -21.15
C GLY A 81 10.66 -14.47 -21.43
N VAL A 82 11.08 -13.56 -20.55
CA VAL A 82 12.46 -13.01 -20.57
C VAL A 82 13.43 -14.00 -19.93
N THR A 83 14.53 -14.28 -20.61
CA THR A 83 15.65 -15.08 -20.10
C THR A 83 16.93 -14.26 -20.11
N TYR A 84 17.57 -14.11 -18.95
CA TYR A 84 18.83 -13.37 -18.81
C TYR A 84 20.03 -14.31 -18.98
N ARG A 85 20.97 -13.95 -19.85
CA ARG A 85 22.20 -14.71 -20.13
C ARG A 85 23.43 -13.86 -19.90
N ALA A 86 24.36 -14.31 -19.06
CA ALA A 86 25.64 -13.63 -18.88
C ALA A 86 26.50 -13.70 -20.14
N GLU A 87 27.17 -12.59 -20.47
CA GLU A 87 28.12 -12.48 -21.59
C GLU A 87 29.47 -13.17 -21.27
N GLY A 88 29.80 -13.29 -19.99
CA GLY A 88 31.02 -13.93 -19.48
C GLY A 88 30.88 -14.46 -18.06
N GLY A 89 32.01 -14.70 -17.39
CA GLY A 89 32.04 -15.19 -16.02
C GLY A 89 31.44 -14.22 -15.01
N LEU A 90 30.49 -14.68 -14.21
CA LEU A 90 29.89 -13.92 -13.13
C LEU A 90 30.71 -14.04 -11.83
N PRO A 91 30.72 -13.02 -10.95
CA PRO A 91 31.53 -13.03 -9.74
C PRO A 91 31.08 -14.08 -8.70
N SER A 92 32.08 -14.64 -8.01
CA SER A 92 31.88 -15.40 -6.78
C SER A 92 31.33 -14.50 -5.67
N ALA A 93 30.57 -15.09 -4.74
CA ALA A 93 30.09 -14.38 -3.56
C ALA A 93 31.10 -14.40 -2.41
N PRO A 94 31.09 -13.40 -1.51
CA PRO A 94 31.58 -13.58 -0.14
C PRO A 94 30.70 -14.59 0.60
N ALA A 95 31.15 -15.14 1.74
CA ALA A 95 30.35 -16.09 2.51
C ALA A 95 29.06 -15.47 3.10
N ALA A 96 29.07 -14.17 3.39
CA ALA A 96 27.93 -13.40 3.87
C ALA A 96 28.05 -11.93 3.43
N ALA A 97 26.96 -11.18 3.54
CA ALA A 97 26.91 -9.74 3.30
C ALA A 97 25.93 -9.01 4.26
N PRO A 98 26.16 -7.72 4.56
CA PRO A 98 25.38 -6.99 5.55
C PRO A 98 23.95 -6.69 5.09
N SER A 99 23.02 -6.77 6.03
CA SER A 99 21.64 -6.31 5.92
C SER A 99 21.39 -5.14 6.87
N TYR A 100 20.44 -4.27 6.52
CA TYR A 100 20.18 -3.01 7.21
C TYR A 100 18.68 -2.87 7.50
N ALA A 101 18.31 -2.57 8.73
CA ALA A 101 16.91 -2.39 9.12
C ALA A 101 16.56 -0.90 9.19
N ALA A 102 15.36 -0.53 8.76
CA ALA A 102 14.85 0.81 8.97
C ALA A 102 14.30 0.94 10.41
N THR A 103 15.12 1.47 11.32
CA THR A 103 14.82 1.52 12.76
C THR A 103 14.93 2.93 13.33
N GLY A 104 14.21 3.19 14.42
CA GLY A 104 14.14 4.51 15.07
C GLY A 104 13.06 5.40 14.47
N GLU A 105 13.15 6.70 14.76
CA GLU A 105 12.18 7.71 14.32
C GLU A 105 12.87 8.91 13.66
N VAL A 106 12.12 9.59 12.78
CA VAL A 106 12.39 10.90 12.20
C VAL A 106 12.09 11.98 13.24
N THR A 107 13.07 12.82 13.53
CA THR A 107 12.89 13.95 14.46
C THR A 107 12.29 15.19 13.78
N ALA A 108 11.86 16.16 14.59
CA ALA A 108 11.34 17.43 14.07
C ALA A 108 12.39 18.17 13.23
N GLU A 109 13.65 18.09 13.63
CA GLU A 109 14.80 18.76 12.99
C GLU A 109 15.14 18.11 11.64
N GLU A 110 15.03 16.78 11.52
CA GLU A 110 15.20 16.07 10.26
C GLU A 110 14.09 16.42 9.27
N ALA A 111 12.82 16.44 9.72
CA ALA A 111 11.69 16.90 8.92
C ALA A 111 11.83 18.39 8.52
N ALA A 112 12.31 19.24 9.43
CA ALA A 112 12.50 20.68 9.18
C ALA A 112 13.62 20.95 8.17
N ARG A 113 14.71 20.17 8.21
CA ARG A 113 15.80 20.24 7.23
C ARG A 113 15.30 19.94 5.81
N LEU A 114 14.45 18.92 5.66
CA LEU A 114 13.83 18.57 4.39
C LEU A 114 12.82 19.65 3.93
N ALA A 115 11.99 20.17 4.84
CA ALA A 115 11.06 21.26 4.55
C ALA A 115 11.78 22.50 4.02
N ALA A 116 12.84 22.94 4.71
CA ALA A 116 13.66 24.09 4.30
C ALA A 116 14.29 23.88 2.91
N ALA A 117 14.83 22.69 2.63
CA ALA A 117 15.43 22.36 1.33
C ALA A 117 14.43 22.33 0.15
N LEU A 118 13.13 22.17 0.43
CA LEU A 118 12.04 22.23 -0.55
C LEU A 118 11.46 23.65 -0.73
N GLY A 119 11.94 24.61 0.07
CA GLY A 119 11.46 26.00 0.11
C GLY A 119 10.19 26.19 0.95
N ILE A 120 9.90 25.28 1.89
CA ILE A 120 8.76 25.39 2.82
C ILE A 120 9.20 26.16 4.07
N ALA A 121 8.43 27.20 4.42
CA ALA A 121 8.63 27.97 5.64
C ALA A 121 7.84 27.38 6.84
N GLY A 122 8.31 27.67 8.05
CA GLY A 122 7.69 27.23 9.30
C GLY A 122 8.26 25.93 9.86
N THR A 123 7.82 25.56 11.07
CA THR A 123 8.22 24.31 11.74
C THR A 123 7.24 23.19 11.37
N PRO A 124 7.70 21.99 10.98
CA PRO A 124 6.81 20.85 10.73
C PRO A 124 6.03 20.46 11.98
N GLN A 125 4.74 20.20 11.83
CA GLN A 125 3.86 19.76 12.91
C GLN A 125 3.61 18.26 12.85
N LEU A 126 3.66 17.58 14.00
CA LEU A 126 3.34 16.15 14.09
C LEU A 126 1.82 15.96 14.16
N SER A 127 1.26 15.29 13.16
CA SER A 127 -0.15 14.93 13.07
C SER A 127 -0.27 13.41 13.11
N GLY A 128 -0.50 12.86 14.31
CA GLY A 128 -0.44 11.42 14.56
C GLY A 128 0.96 10.85 14.36
N GLU A 129 1.12 9.94 13.41
CA GLU A 129 2.40 9.32 13.06
C GLU A 129 3.10 10.01 11.87
N THR A 130 2.68 11.23 11.48
CA THR A 130 3.17 11.93 10.27
C THR A 130 3.51 13.39 10.56
N TRP A 131 4.75 13.80 10.29
CA TRP A 131 5.15 15.21 10.23
C TRP A 131 4.58 15.86 8.96
N ARG A 132 4.04 17.07 9.08
CA ARG A 132 3.51 17.87 7.96
C ARG A 132 4.13 19.27 7.94
N ALA A 133 4.38 19.81 6.75
CA ALA A 133 4.81 21.19 6.57
C ALA A 133 4.21 21.81 5.29
N GLY A 134 4.02 23.14 5.31
CA GLY A 134 3.61 23.94 4.15
C GLY A 134 2.12 23.92 3.78
N GLU A 135 1.29 23.33 4.64
CA GLU A 135 -0.18 23.38 4.53
C GLU A 135 -0.66 24.81 4.87
N GLY A 136 -1.11 25.57 3.86
CA GLY A 136 -1.65 26.91 4.04
C GLY A 136 -2.98 26.90 4.79
N ALA A 137 -3.37 28.05 5.37
CA ALA A 137 -4.65 28.18 6.09
C ALA A 137 -5.90 28.05 5.19
N ASP A 138 -5.70 28.10 3.87
CA ASP A 138 -6.67 27.87 2.80
C ASP A 138 -6.64 26.43 2.25
N GLY A 139 -5.69 25.60 2.70
CA GLY A 139 -5.46 24.24 2.19
C GLY A 139 -4.64 24.18 0.88
N PHE A 140 -4.17 25.32 0.36
CA PHE A 140 -3.37 25.38 -0.87
C PHE A 140 -1.87 25.51 -0.56
N GLY A 141 -1.05 25.51 -1.61
CA GLY A 141 0.40 25.66 -1.51
C GLY A 141 1.20 24.34 -1.42
N PRO A 142 2.50 24.44 -1.09
CA PRO A 142 3.47 23.35 -1.20
C PRO A 142 3.47 22.43 0.03
N ARG A 143 3.00 21.18 -0.12
CA ARG A 143 2.89 20.23 1.00
C ARG A 143 4.08 19.27 1.05
N LEU A 144 4.66 19.11 2.24
CA LEU A 144 5.51 17.98 2.62
C LEU A 144 4.81 17.12 3.69
N THR A 145 4.85 15.80 3.53
CA THR A 145 4.51 14.83 4.57
C THR A 145 5.63 13.82 4.75
N VAL A 146 5.96 13.48 6.01
CA VAL A 146 7.02 12.51 6.37
C VAL A 146 6.51 11.59 7.49
N GLY A 147 6.62 10.27 7.34
CA GLY A 147 6.32 9.34 8.43
C GLY A 147 7.28 9.51 9.62
N ARG A 148 6.78 9.50 10.86
CA ARG A 148 7.61 9.60 12.08
C ARG A 148 8.47 8.35 12.27
N LYS A 149 7.95 7.15 11.95
CA LYS A 149 8.72 5.90 12.06
C LYS A 149 9.66 5.70 10.87
N ALA A 150 10.86 5.20 11.13
CA ALA A 150 11.78 4.76 10.09
C ALA A 150 11.09 3.72 9.16
N PRO A 151 11.35 3.74 7.84
CA PRO A 151 12.36 4.54 7.12
C PRO A 151 12.03 6.02 6.92
N GLY A 152 10.91 6.51 7.42
CA GLY A 152 10.57 7.93 7.32
C GLY A 152 10.19 8.32 5.89
N SER A 153 9.35 7.49 5.26
CA SER A 153 8.88 7.68 3.89
C SER A 153 8.22 9.04 3.76
N TRP A 154 8.65 9.79 2.75
CA TRP A 154 8.21 11.17 2.53
C TRP A 154 7.72 11.41 1.10
N THR A 155 6.80 12.37 1.00
CA THR A 155 6.24 12.85 -0.27
C THR A 155 6.10 14.37 -0.21
N PHE A 156 6.52 15.02 -1.28
CA PHE A 156 6.40 16.45 -1.50
C PHE A 156 5.63 16.74 -2.80
N THR A 157 4.73 17.73 -2.75
CA THR A 157 4.01 18.27 -3.90
C THR A 157 3.92 19.79 -3.77
N ARG A 158 4.54 20.53 -4.70
CA ARG A 158 4.53 22.02 -4.71
C ARG A 158 3.13 22.59 -5.03
N PHE A 159 2.36 21.83 -5.79
CA PHE A 159 0.97 22.10 -6.14
C PHE A 159 0.13 20.88 -5.78
N HIS A 160 -1.02 21.10 -5.16
CA HIS A 160 -2.00 20.02 -4.95
C HIS A 160 -2.67 19.65 -6.27
N SER A 161 -3.19 18.42 -6.37
CA SER A 161 -4.01 17.98 -7.52
C SER A 161 -5.47 18.47 -7.46
N GLY A 162 -5.71 19.58 -6.77
CA GLY A 162 -6.76 20.52 -7.16
C GLY A 162 -6.09 21.53 -8.08
N GLY A 163 -6.30 21.40 -9.39
CA GLY A 163 -5.70 22.32 -10.36
C GLY A 163 -6.27 23.74 -10.23
N ALA A 164 -5.90 24.61 -11.16
CA ALA A 164 -6.88 25.62 -11.57
C ALA A 164 -8.20 24.91 -11.90
N GLY A 165 -9.33 25.55 -11.58
CA GLY A 165 -10.64 25.03 -11.97
C GLY A 165 -10.70 24.79 -13.48
N ASP A 166 -11.69 24.03 -13.94
CA ASP A 166 -11.83 23.79 -15.37
C ASP A 166 -12.08 25.11 -16.11
N ASP A 167 -11.03 25.65 -16.74
CA ASP A 167 -11.07 26.82 -17.64
C ASP A 167 -12.02 26.59 -18.83
N CYS A 168 -12.52 25.35 -18.98
CA CYS A 168 -13.70 24.95 -19.71
C CYS A 168 -14.86 25.93 -19.49
N ARG A 169 -15.09 26.80 -20.46
CA ARG A 169 -16.18 27.76 -20.43
C ARG A 169 -17.47 26.99 -20.65
N ARG A 170 -18.27 26.87 -19.58
CA ARG A 170 -19.60 26.21 -19.58
C ARG A 170 -20.40 26.56 -20.85
N GLY A 171 -20.62 25.56 -21.71
CA GLY A 171 -21.35 25.71 -22.98
C GLY A 171 -20.50 26.03 -24.22
N LYS A 172 -19.17 26.08 -24.10
CA LYS A 172 -18.20 26.07 -25.21
C LYS A 172 -17.34 24.81 -25.19
N ASP A 173 -16.80 24.50 -24.01
CA ASP A 173 -15.89 23.38 -23.81
C ASP A 173 -16.68 22.22 -23.17
N THR A 174 -17.07 21.24 -23.98
CA THR A 174 -17.91 20.12 -23.56
C THR A 174 -17.09 18.83 -23.39
N CYS A 175 -17.16 18.24 -22.20
CA CYS A 175 -16.69 16.87 -21.97
C CYS A 175 -17.67 15.83 -22.54
N GLY A 176 -17.87 15.87 -23.86
CA GLY A 176 -18.56 14.82 -24.62
C GLY A 176 -17.61 13.69 -25.05
N PRO A 177 -18.12 12.61 -25.67
CA PRO A 177 -17.27 11.62 -26.34
C PRO A 177 -16.43 12.31 -27.41
N ALA A 178 -15.13 11.99 -27.45
CA ALA A 178 -14.10 12.85 -28.03
C ALA A 178 -14.12 12.95 -29.57
N THR A 179 -15.03 13.73 -30.14
CA THR A 179 -14.82 14.37 -31.45
C THR A 179 -13.82 15.51 -31.28
N LEU A 180 -12.55 15.24 -31.58
CA LEU A 180 -11.56 16.30 -31.80
C LEU A 180 -12.11 17.28 -32.85
N PRO A 181 -12.00 18.61 -32.64
CA PRO A 181 -12.50 19.57 -33.62
C PRO A 181 -11.74 19.42 -34.93
N GLN A 182 -12.44 19.06 -36.00
CA GLN A 182 -11.90 19.08 -37.36
C GLN A 182 -11.71 20.54 -37.79
N GLY A 183 -10.51 21.08 -37.53
CA GLY A 183 -10.07 22.36 -38.10
C GLY A 183 -10.12 22.29 -39.62
N ALA A 184 -10.83 23.22 -40.25
CA ALA A 184 -11.11 23.21 -41.68
C ALA A 184 -9.97 23.83 -42.52
N ASP A 185 -8.73 23.66 -42.08
CA ASP A 185 -7.52 24.10 -42.75
C ASP A 185 -6.33 23.18 -42.39
N GLY A 186 -5.63 22.69 -43.43
CA GLY A 186 -4.65 21.60 -43.34
C GLY A 186 -3.29 21.97 -42.74
N SER A 187 -3.27 22.79 -41.67
CA SER A 187 -2.06 23.08 -40.90
C SER A 187 -2.14 22.43 -39.52
N GLY A 188 -1.12 21.66 -39.15
CA GLY A 188 -1.12 20.84 -37.94
C GLY A 188 -1.06 21.68 -36.66
N GLY A 189 -2.21 22.16 -36.19
CA GLY A 189 -2.37 22.95 -34.97
C GLY A 189 -1.84 22.22 -33.74
N LYS A 190 -0.60 22.53 -33.36
CA LYS A 190 0.04 22.05 -32.13
C LYS A 190 -0.88 22.37 -30.93
N PRO A 191 -1.14 21.44 -30.00
CA PRO A 191 -1.93 21.73 -28.81
C PRO A 191 -1.33 22.91 -28.04
N PRO A 192 -2.16 23.76 -27.40
CA PRO A 192 -1.73 25.04 -26.84
C PRO A 192 -0.54 24.85 -25.88
N GLY A 193 0.59 25.49 -26.23
CA GLY A 193 1.91 25.20 -25.67
C GLY A 193 2.15 25.76 -24.27
N GLY A 194 1.37 25.33 -23.27
CA GLY A 194 1.54 25.69 -21.86
C GLY A 194 2.69 24.96 -21.15
N GLY A 195 3.25 23.91 -21.77
CA GLY A 195 4.42 23.18 -21.25
C GLY A 195 5.72 23.64 -21.91
N GLY A 196 6.58 24.33 -21.17
CA GLY A 196 7.97 24.57 -21.57
C GLY A 196 8.76 23.26 -21.69
N SER A 197 9.84 23.26 -22.48
CA SER A 197 10.76 22.12 -22.55
C SER A 197 11.34 21.82 -21.15
N PRO A 198 11.52 20.54 -20.76
CA PRO A 198 12.24 20.21 -19.55
C PRO A 198 13.62 20.86 -19.52
N VAL A 199 14.05 21.29 -18.33
CA VAL A 199 15.42 21.76 -18.08
C VAL A 199 16.47 20.70 -18.46
N THR A 200 17.76 21.08 -18.55
CA THR A 200 18.83 20.09 -18.81
C THR A 200 19.02 19.14 -17.63
N GLU A 201 19.77 18.06 -17.81
CA GLU A 201 20.08 17.14 -16.71
C GLU A 201 20.90 17.82 -15.60
N GLU A 202 21.82 18.69 -15.97
CA GLU A 202 22.72 19.44 -15.08
C GLU A 202 21.90 20.42 -14.24
N ALA A 203 20.99 21.15 -14.88
CA ALA A 203 20.08 22.08 -14.20
C ALA A 203 19.14 21.36 -13.22
N ALA A 204 18.59 20.19 -13.60
CA ALA A 204 17.77 19.40 -12.67
C ALA A 204 18.59 18.81 -11.52
N LYS A 205 19.79 18.28 -11.78
CA LYS A 205 20.70 17.78 -10.73
C LYS A 205 21.09 18.89 -9.76
N ALA A 206 21.35 20.11 -10.25
CA ALA A 206 21.60 21.28 -9.41
C ALA A 206 20.38 21.68 -8.57
N ALA A 207 19.18 21.72 -9.15
CA ALA A 207 17.94 22.01 -8.44
C ALA A 207 17.57 20.95 -7.37
N ALA A 208 17.91 19.68 -7.61
CA ALA A 208 17.70 18.59 -6.67
C ALA A 208 18.75 18.53 -5.53
N ALA A 209 19.95 19.09 -5.74
CA ALA A 209 21.07 18.95 -4.81
C ALA A 209 20.78 19.38 -3.35
N PRO A 210 20.03 20.46 -3.06
CA PRO A 210 19.65 20.82 -1.68
C PRO A 210 18.76 19.77 -1.01
N VAL A 211 17.80 19.21 -1.75
CA VAL A 211 16.88 18.16 -1.27
C VAL A 211 17.66 16.88 -0.99
N LEU A 212 18.56 16.50 -1.90
CA LEU A 212 19.45 15.34 -1.75
C LEU A 212 20.40 15.51 -0.55
N ALA A 213 20.92 16.72 -0.31
CA ALA A 213 21.72 17.00 0.88
C ALA A 213 20.91 16.91 2.18
N ALA A 214 19.64 17.36 2.20
CA ALA A 214 18.80 17.26 3.38
C ALA A 214 18.52 15.80 3.80
N VAL A 215 18.37 14.89 2.83
CA VAL A 215 18.19 13.44 3.05
C VAL A 215 19.52 12.66 3.15
N GLY A 216 20.68 13.33 3.20
CA GLY A 216 21.99 12.70 3.37
C GLY A 216 22.62 12.08 2.11
N GLN A 217 22.02 12.30 0.93
CA GLN A 217 22.34 11.61 -0.32
C GLN A 217 23.20 12.43 -1.30
N SER A 218 23.98 13.42 -0.82
CA SER A 218 24.86 14.25 -1.68
C SER A 218 25.91 13.45 -2.47
N GLY A 219 26.27 12.24 -2.01
CA GLY A 219 27.18 11.32 -2.71
C GLY A 219 26.50 10.24 -3.55
N ALA A 220 25.18 10.27 -3.69
CA ALA A 220 24.43 9.27 -4.47
C ALA A 220 24.68 9.41 -5.99
N LYS A 221 24.57 8.30 -6.72
CA LYS A 221 24.64 8.31 -8.18
C LYS A 221 23.34 8.89 -8.75
N LEU A 222 23.44 9.96 -9.54
CA LEU A 222 22.28 10.68 -10.07
C LEU A 222 21.98 10.33 -11.53
N ASP A 223 20.76 9.85 -11.80
CA ASP A 223 20.19 9.74 -13.14
C ASP A 223 19.11 10.81 -13.32
N ALA A 224 19.18 11.61 -14.40
CA ALA A 224 18.14 12.59 -14.73
C ALA A 224 17.61 12.43 -16.16
N ARG A 225 17.83 11.27 -16.80
CA ARG A 225 17.42 11.01 -18.20
C ARG A 225 15.91 11.02 -18.37
N LEU A 226 15.14 10.66 -17.33
CA LEU A 226 13.69 10.56 -17.36
C LEU A 226 13.02 11.95 -17.42
N THR A 227 12.16 12.14 -18.41
CA THR A 227 11.26 13.30 -18.54
C THR A 227 9.81 12.87 -18.60
N GLN A 228 8.91 13.71 -18.10
CA GLN A 228 7.47 13.54 -18.10
C GLN A 228 6.82 14.87 -18.49
N GLY A 229 6.48 15.02 -19.79
CA GLY A 229 6.02 16.30 -20.34
C GLY A 229 7.10 17.38 -20.21
N SER A 230 6.81 18.43 -19.44
CA SER A 230 7.71 19.54 -19.11
C SER A 230 8.60 19.30 -17.88
N VAL A 231 8.42 18.18 -17.17
CA VAL A 231 9.12 17.84 -15.93
C VAL A 231 10.30 16.92 -16.21
N ARG A 232 11.45 17.14 -15.54
CA ARG A 232 12.56 16.18 -15.48
C ARG A 232 12.61 15.53 -14.09
N VAL A 233 12.84 14.22 -14.04
CA VAL A 233 12.94 13.47 -12.78
C VAL A 233 14.39 13.10 -12.51
N VAL A 234 14.96 13.64 -11.44
CA VAL A 234 16.24 13.20 -10.88
C VAL A 234 15.97 12.01 -9.96
N THR A 235 16.61 10.88 -10.22
CA THR A 235 16.63 9.69 -9.36
C THR A 235 18.02 9.57 -8.73
N ALA A 236 18.06 9.33 -7.43
CA ALA A 236 19.28 9.16 -6.64
C ALA A 236 19.17 7.85 -5.86
N ASP A 237 19.95 6.83 -6.23
CA ASP A 237 20.06 5.59 -5.47
C ASP A 237 21.22 5.74 -4.44
N PRO A 238 20.94 5.69 -3.13
CA PRO A 238 21.97 5.85 -2.10
C PRO A 238 22.94 4.67 -2.05
N VAL A 239 24.15 4.93 -1.53
CA VAL A 239 25.14 3.91 -1.19
C VAL A 239 25.10 3.71 0.33
N ILE A 240 24.68 2.53 0.78
CA ILE A 240 24.47 2.23 2.20
C ILE A 240 25.56 1.27 2.67
N GLY A 241 26.38 1.70 3.64
CA GLY A 241 27.51 0.93 4.14
C GLY A 241 28.53 0.52 3.06
N GLY A 242 28.68 1.31 2.00
CA GLY A 242 29.57 1.02 0.87
C GLY A 242 28.95 0.18 -0.26
N LEU A 243 27.73 -0.34 -0.10
CA LEU A 243 27.02 -1.11 -1.12
C LEU A 243 26.02 -0.24 -1.90
N PRO A 244 25.91 -0.38 -3.23
CA PRO A 244 24.88 0.31 -3.99
C PRO A 244 23.49 -0.22 -3.63
N THR A 245 22.50 0.66 -3.50
CA THR A 245 21.09 0.26 -3.47
C THR A 245 20.47 0.30 -4.88
N GLN A 246 19.39 -0.44 -5.07
CA GLN A 246 18.53 -0.30 -6.25
C GLN A 246 17.08 -0.42 -5.80
N GLY A 247 16.27 0.60 -6.06
CA GLY A 247 14.87 0.65 -5.62
C GLY A 247 14.65 1.19 -4.20
N TRP A 248 15.70 1.76 -3.57
CA TRP A 248 15.62 2.58 -2.35
C TRP A 248 15.87 4.07 -2.67
N ALA A 249 15.59 4.47 -3.92
CA ALA A 249 15.95 5.77 -4.45
C ALA A 249 15.11 6.92 -3.90
N THR A 250 15.75 8.07 -3.69
CA THR A 250 15.04 9.36 -3.67
C THR A 250 14.78 9.82 -5.10
N LYS A 251 13.60 10.40 -5.33
CA LYS A 251 13.20 11.00 -6.61
C LYS A 251 12.80 12.46 -6.40
N VAL A 252 13.29 13.33 -7.27
CA VAL A 252 13.01 14.78 -7.26
C VAL A 252 12.58 15.21 -8.65
N SER A 253 11.36 15.71 -8.76
CA SER A 253 10.76 16.19 -10.02
C SER A 253 10.95 17.69 -10.13
N VAL A 254 11.60 18.13 -11.22
CA VAL A 254 11.96 19.52 -11.50
C VAL A 254 11.18 20.02 -12.71
N GLY A 255 10.50 21.17 -12.58
CA GLY A 255 9.73 21.79 -13.64
C GLY A 255 10.61 22.46 -14.72
N ALA A 256 9.98 22.92 -15.81
CA ALA A 256 10.63 23.69 -16.87
C ALA A 256 11.15 25.07 -16.40
N ASP A 257 10.68 25.55 -15.24
CA ASP A 257 11.12 26.74 -14.51
C ASP A 257 12.31 26.47 -13.58
N GLY A 258 12.79 25.22 -13.50
CA GLY A 258 13.84 24.80 -12.57
C GLY A 258 13.40 24.62 -11.12
N GLN A 259 12.11 24.77 -10.79
CA GLN A 259 11.61 24.55 -9.42
C GLN A 259 11.40 23.07 -9.14
N VAL A 260 11.65 22.63 -7.91
CA VAL A 260 11.23 21.30 -7.44
C VAL A 260 9.71 21.29 -7.30
N VAL A 261 9.00 20.59 -8.19
CA VAL A 261 7.53 20.53 -8.24
C VAL A 261 6.95 19.34 -7.46
N ALA A 262 7.72 18.25 -7.34
CA ALA A 262 7.36 17.10 -6.51
C ALA A 262 8.62 16.33 -6.07
N GLY A 263 8.48 15.43 -5.11
CA GLY A 263 9.54 14.50 -4.74
C GLY A 263 9.08 13.42 -3.78
N SER A 264 9.84 12.34 -3.67
CA SER A 264 9.61 11.28 -2.68
C SER A 264 10.86 10.47 -2.38
N GLY A 265 10.83 9.74 -1.27
CA GLY A 265 11.89 8.82 -0.88
C GLY A 265 11.79 8.43 0.59
N GLU A 266 12.91 8.05 1.17
CA GLU A 266 13.08 7.77 2.59
C GLU A 266 13.94 8.86 3.23
N LEU A 267 13.70 9.20 4.50
CA LEU A 267 14.46 10.23 5.22
C LEU A 267 15.46 9.64 6.23
N LYS A 268 15.19 8.44 6.77
CA LYS A 268 16.06 7.79 7.76
C LYS A 268 16.95 6.75 7.10
N GLU A 269 18.27 6.88 7.28
CA GLU A 269 19.23 5.89 6.79
C GLU A 269 19.04 4.54 7.50
N PRO A 270 18.95 3.41 6.77
CA PRO A 270 18.86 2.08 7.39
C PRO A 270 20.12 1.70 8.18
N VAL A 271 19.94 1.20 9.41
CA VAL A 271 21.04 0.84 10.32
C VAL A 271 21.45 -0.61 10.11
N ARG A 272 22.76 -0.90 10.06
CA ARG A 272 23.28 -2.28 9.87
C ARG A 272 22.77 -3.20 10.99
N ALA A 273 22.02 -4.23 10.61
CA ALA A 273 21.27 -5.10 11.52
C ALA A 273 21.88 -6.50 11.70
N GLY A 274 22.70 -6.96 10.74
CA GLY A 274 23.37 -8.25 10.80
C GLY A 274 23.86 -8.73 9.43
N GLU A 275 24.68 -9.79 9.42
CA GLU A 275 25.15 -10.46 8.21
C GLU A 275 24.15 -11.55 7.76
N GLN A 276 23.97 -11.70 6.45
CA GLN A 276 23.17 -12.78 5.85
C GLN A 276 24.06 -13.63 4.92
N PRO A 277 24.03 -14.97 4.99
CA PRO A 277 24.72 -15.82 4.02
C PRO A 277 24.21 -15.56 2.61
N VAL A 278 25.11 -15.40 1.62
CA VAL A 278 24.73 -15.06 0.23
C VAL A 278 25.18 -16.11 -0.78
N VAL A 279 24.44 -16.21 -1.88
CA VAL A 279 24.74 -17.10 -3.02
C VAL A 279 25.54 -16.39 -4.11
N SER A 280 26.13 -17.16 -5.02
CA SER A 280 26.84 -16.62 -6.18
C SER A 280 25.92 -15.82 -7.11
N ALA A 281 26.51 -14.92 -7.90
CA ALA A 281 25.79 -14.21 -8.95
C ALA A 281 25.20 -15.17 -10.00
N SER A 282 25.82 -16.32 -10.24
CA SER A 282 25.28 -17.37 -11.12
C SER A 282 24.00 -18.01 -10.54
N GLU A 283 24.00 -18.43 -9.28
CA GLU A 283 22.80 -19.02 -8.66
C GLU A 283 21.67 -17.99 -8.55
N ALA A 284 21.99 -16.72 -8.28
CA ALA A 284 21.01 -15.64 -8.32
C ALA A 284 20.43 -15.42 -9.72
N LEU A 285 21.24 -15.51 -10.78
CA LEU A 285 20.75 -15.40 -12.16
C LEU A 285 19.84 -16.59 -12.54
N GLU A 286 20.16 -17.81 -12.07
CA GLU A 286 19.30 -18.97 -12.22
C GLU A 286 17.97 -18.82 -11.46
N ARG A 287 18.00 -18.32 -10.22
CA ARG A 287 16.80 -18.01 -9.42
C ARG A 287 15.90 -16.98 -10.12
N LEU A 288 16.50 -15.95 -10.72
CA LEU A 288 15.80 -14.92 -11.51
C LEU A 288 15.14 -15.53 -12.76
N ASN A 289 15.90 -16.27 -13.57
CA ASN A 289 15.38 -16.93 -14.78
C ASN A 289 14.26 -17.93 -14.47
N ARG A 290 14.36 -18.66 -13.35
CA ARG A 290 13.35 -19.61 -12.89
C ARG A 290 12.03 -18.93 -12.53
N ALA A 291 12.07 -17.69 -12.03
CA ALA A 291 10.87 -16.89 -11.79
C ALA A 291 10.22 -16.45 -13.11
N SER A 292 11.00 -15.87 -14.04
CA SER A 292 10.49 -15.37 -15.34
C SER A 292 9.94 -16.46 -16.28
N GLY A 293 10.25 -17.74 -16.03
CA GLY A 293 9.69 -18.89 -16.75
C GLY A 293 8.31 -19.37 -16.26
N GLY A 294 7.80 -18.84 -15.15
CA GLY A 294 6.64 -19.35 -14.41
C GLY A 294 5.26 -19.07 -15.03
N GLY A 295 5.02 -19.39 -16.31
CA GLY A 295 3.72 -19.08 -16.90
C GLY A 295 3.31 -19.66 -18.25
N GLY A 296 4.06 -20.60 -18.84
CA GLY A 296 3.80 -21.13 -20.19
C GLY A 296 2.63 -22.12 -20.35
N ALA A 297 1.64 -22.13 -19.45
CA ALA A 297 0.50 -23.05 -19.49
C ALA A 297 -0.84 -22.29 -19.40
N ASP A 298 -1.65 -22.44 -20.45
CA ASP A 298 -3.12 -22.34 -20.50
C ASP A 298 -3.80 -21.29 -19.62
N ARG A 299 -3.41 -20.02 -19.77
CA ARG A 299 -4.26 -18.88 -19.40
C ARG A 299 -5.05 -18.40 -20.61
N GLY A 300 -6.19 -19.06 -20.85
CA GLY A 300 -7.22 -18.54 -21.76
C GLY A 300 -7.71 -17.15 -21.32
N PRO A 301 -8.32 -16.36 -22.23
CA PRO A 301 -8.70 -14.98 -21.94
C PRO A 301 -9.62 -14.89 -20.71
N SER A 302 -9.31 -13.96 -19.81
CA SER A 302 -10.18 -13.59 -18.69
C SER A 302 -11.49 -13.02 -19.24
N GLY A 303 -12.59 -13.78 -19.10
CA GLY A 303 -13.89 -13.39 -19.63
C GLY A 303 -14.32 -11.99 -19.18
N CYS A 304 -14.80 -11.18 -20.12
CA CYS A 304 -15.10 -9.78 -19.88
C CYS A 304 -16.12 -9.58 -18.74
N ALA A 305 -15.87 -8.56 -17.91
CA ALA A 305 -16.83 -8.15 -16.89
C ALA A 305 -18.06 -7.53 -17.55
N THR A 306 -19.22 -8.18 -17.40
CA THR A 306 -20.51 -7.61 -17.81
C THR A 306 -20.97 -6.52 -16.85
N SER A 307 -21.61 -5.48 -17.38
CA SER A 307 -22.20 -4.41 -16.58
C SER A 307 -23.35 -4.93 -15.70
N VAL A 308 -23.54 -4.26 -14.56
CA VAL A 308 -24.64 -4.49 -13.62
C VAL A 308 -25.27 -3.11 -13.33
N PRO A 309 -26.61 -2.94 -13.33
CA PRO A 309 -27.67 -3.96 -13.44
C PRO A 309 -27.67 -4.79 -14.73
N LEU A 310 -28.17 -6.03 -14.61
CA LEU A 310 -28.33 -6.95 -15.76
C LEU A 310 -29.56 -6.61 -16.64
N THR A 311 -30.34 -5.61 -16.23
CA THR A 311 -31.50 -5.10 -16.96
C THR A 311 -31.29 -3.60 -17.18
N PRO A 312 -31.21 -3.09 -18.42
CA PRO A 312 -31.18 -1.66 -18.67
C PRO A 312 -32.58 -1.06 -18.49
N ASP A 313 -32.68 0.11 -17.86
CA ASP A 313 -33.95 0.85 -17.69
C ASP A 313 -34.53 1.39 -19.01
N VAL A 314 -33.81 1.24 -20.11
CA VAL A 314 -34.21 1.64 -21.47
C VAL A 314 -33.92 0.48 -22.45
N PRO A 315 -34.86 0.09 -23.32
CA PRO A 315 -34.62 -0.91 -24.36
C PRO A 315 -33.57 -0.44 -25.40
N GLY A 316 -32.31 -0.78 -25.18
CA GLY A 316 -31.24 -0.70 -26.18
C GLY A 316 -31.19 -1.93 -27.10
N PRO A 317 -30.41 -1.90 -28.19
CA PRO A 317 -30.18 -3.08 -29.02
C PRO A 317 -29.58 -4.22 -28.20
N SER A 318 -30.17 -5.41 -28.32
CA SER A 318 -29.98 -6.53 -27.38
C SER A 318 -28.83 -7.49 -27.72
N ASP A 319 -28.02 -7.17 -28.74
CA ASP A 319 -26.89 -8.01 -29.15
C ASP A 319 -25.70 -7.84 -28.18
N PRO A 320 -25.25 -8.90 -27.48
CA PRO A 320 -24.02 -8.84 -26.71
C PRO A 320 -22.85 -8.70 -27.69
N LEU A 321 -22.10 -7.59 -27.57
CA LEU A 321 -20.84 -7.45 -28.31
C LEU A 321 -19.96 -8.68 -28.03
N PRO A 322 -19.45 -9.40 -29.06
CA PRO A 322 -18.71 -10.62 -28.86
C PRO A 322 -17.46 -10.35 -28.02
N CYS A 323 -17.47 -10.86 -26.79
CA CYS A 323 -16.43 -10.64 -25.78
C CYS A 323 -15.21 -11.55 -26.01
N ASP A 324 -14.79 -11.67 -27.26
CA ASP A 324 -13.63 -12.42 -27.70
C ASP A 324 -12.59 -11.43 -28.28
N PRO A 325 -11.83 -10.72 -27.42
CA PRO A 325 -10.73 -9.89 -27.89
C PRO A 325 -9.68 -10.80 -28.51
N GLU A 326 -9.39 -10.61 -29.81
CA GLU A 326 -8.41 -11.40 -30.57
C GLU A 326 -7.17 -11.71 -29.70
N PRO A 327 -6.72 -12.98 -29.62
CA PRO A 327 -5.63 -13.37 -28.72
C PRO A 327 -4.39 -12.51 -28.91
N ARG A 328 -4.22 -11.51 -28.03
CA ARG A 328 -3.17 -10.49 -28.16
C ARG A 328 -1.83 -11.20 -28.33
N PRO A 329 -1.10 -10.99 -29.45
CA PRO A 329 0.04 -11.84 -29.81
C PRO A 329 1.02 -12.00 -28.65
N ILE A 330 1.13 -13.23 -28.14
CA ILE A 330 2.02 -13.54 -27.02
C ILE A 330 3.43 -13.17 -27.48
N LYS A 331 4.00 -12.16 -26.82
CA LYS A 331 5.32 -11.63 -27.19
C LYS A 331 6.33 -12.79 -27.13
N PRO A 332 7.09 -13.05 -28.21
CA PRO A 332 7.97 -14.21 -28.23
C PRO A 332 9.01 -14.10 -27.10
N PRO A 333 9.38 -15.23 -26.47
CA PRO A 333 10.36 -15.23 -25.40
C PRO A 333 11.69 -14.66 -25.91
N ARG A 334 12.28 -13.75 -25.12
CA ARG A 334 13.46 -12.98 -25.53
C ARG A 334 14.63 -13.23 -24.57
N THR A 335 15.81 -13.43 -25.13
CA THR A 335 17.05 -13.48 -24.34
C THR A 335 17.63 -12.07 -24.22
N GLU A 336 18.03 -11.68 -23.01
CA GLU A 336 18.67 -10.41 -22.72
C GLU A 336 20.07 -10.64 -22.13
N THR A 337 21.05 -9.88 -22.59
CA THR A 337 22.47 -10.09 -22.24
C THR A 337 22.83 -9.36 -20.96
N VAL A 338 23.30 -10.09 -19.95
CA VAL A 338 23.87 -9.54 -18.72
C VAL A 338 25.37 -9.33 -18.92
N LYS A 339 25.80 -8.06 -18.87
CA LYS A 339 27.20 -7.65 -19.04
C LYS A 339 28.05 -7.89 -17.80
N GLY A 340 27.42 -7.82 -16.62
CA GLY A 340 28.10 -7.99 -15.34
C GLY A 340 27.10 -8.04 -14.19
N ALA A 341 27.61 -8.35 -13.00
CA ALA A 341 26.85 -8.33 -11.76
C ALA A 341 27.68 -7.67 -10.66
N VAL A 342 27.03 -6.88 -9.80
CA VAL A 342 27.63 -6.38 -8.56
C VAL A 342 26.77 -6.80 -7.36
N LEU A 343 27.42 -7.08 -6.23
CA LEU A 343 26.70 -7.31 -4.98
C LEU A 343 26.33 -5.96 -4.38
N GLY A 344 25.04 -5.75 -4.15
CA GLY A 344 24.46 -4.54 -3.61
C GLY A 344 23.32 -4.86 -2.65
N LEU A 345 22.40 -3.91 -2.53
CA LEU A 345 21.27 -3.96 -1.62
C LEU A 345 19.96 -3.72 -2.35
N ALA A 346 18.89 -4.35 -1.86
CA ALA A 346 17.53 -4.19 -2.37
C ALA A 346 16.52 -4.06 -1.21
N PRO A 347 15.37 -3.39 -1.41
CA PRO A 347 14.28 -3.39 -0.46
C PRO A 347 13.86 -4.82 -0.07
N GLY A 348 13.68 -5.07 1.23
CA GLY A 348 13.26 -6.35 1.75
C GLY A 348 12.89 -6.29 3.23
N THR A 349 12.73 -7.46 3.85
CA THR A 349 12.37 -7.59 5.26
C THR A 349 13.59 -8.03 6.08
N VAL A 350 13.90 -7.28 7.13
CA VAL A 350 15.02 -7.52 8.05
C VAL A 350 14.46 -7.52 9.47
N ASN A 351 14.62 -8.64 10.19
CA ASN A 351 14.09 -8.84 11.55
C ASN A 351 12.58 -8.52 11.71
N GLY A 352 11.79 -8.77 10.66
CA GLY A 352 10.35 -8.48 10.62
C GLY A 352 9.96 -7.03 10.29
N ALA A 353 10.93 -6.14 10.11
CA ALA A 353 10.73 -4.75 9.69
C ALA A 353 11.18 -4.53 8.24
N ARG A 354 10.73 -3.43 7.61
CA ARG A 354 11.24 -3.00 6.29
C ARG A 354 12.73 -2.63 6.40
N GLY A 355 13.52 -2.96 5.39
CA GLY A 355 14.94 -2.66 5.34
C GLY A 355 15.56 -2.97 3.98
N LEU A 356 16.86 -3.19 4.01
CA LEU A 356 17.69 -3.55 2.87
C LEU A 356 18.36 -4.91 3.10
N VAL A 357 18.22 -5.80 2.13
CA VAL A 357 18.84 -7.13 2.11
C VAL A 357 19.90 -7.22 1.01
N PRO A 358 20.94 -8.06 1.14
CA PRO A 358 21.88 -8.33 0.06
C PRO A 358 21.17 -8.79 -1.21
N ALA A 359 21.57 -8.23 -2.35
CA ALA A 359 21.01 -8.54 -3.66
C ALA A 359 22.07 -8.42 -4.76
N TRP A 360 21.97 -9.28 -5.77
CA TRP A 360 22.76 -9.13 -6.99
C TRP A 360 22.06 -8.15 -7.92
N HIS A 361 22.81 -7.15 -8.37
CA HIS A 361 22.40 -6.18 -9.38
C HIS A 361 23.06 -6.58 -10.70
N PHE A 362 22.27 -7.05 -11.65
CA PHE A 362 22.71 -7.46 -12.99
C PHE A 362 22.59 -6.27 -13.96
N GLU A 363 23.70 -5.87 -14.59
CA GLU A 363 23.66 -4.89 -15.68
C GLU A 363 23.23 -5.59 -16.98
N VAL A 364 22.04 -5.25 -17.47
CA VAL A 364 21.48 -5.77 -18.72
C VAL A 364 21.77 -4.81 -19.86
N ALA A 365 22.28 -5.35 -20.97
CA ALA A 365 22.62 -4.61 -22.17
C ALA A 365 21.40 -3.89 -22.77
N GLY A 366 21.60 -2.63 -23.15
CA GLY A 366 20.66 -1.89 -23.97
C GLY A 366 20.54 -2.51 -25.37
N LYS A 367 19.36 -2.41 -25.99
CA LYS A 367 19.06 -3.00 -27.31
C LYS A 367 18.36 -1.95 -28.18
N ASP A 368 18.58 -2.01 -29.49
CA ASP A 368 17.89 -1.20 -30.51
C ASP A 368 17.96 0.32 -30.24
N GLY A 369 19.08 0.79 -29.67
CA GLY A 369 19.31 2.19 -29.29
C GLY A 369 18.81 2.59 -27.89
N ALA A 370 18.04 1.74 -27.21
CA ALA A 370 17.64 1.96 -25.82
C ALA A 370 18.85 1.77 -24.86
N PRO A 371 18.89 2.51 -23.73
CA PRO A 371 19.95 2.33 -22.74
C PRO A 371 19.88 0.97 -22.04
N GLY A 372 21.00 0.55 -21.45
CA GLY A 372 21.03 -0.58 -20.51
C GLY A 372 20.29 -0.27 -19.21
N HIS A 373 19.91 -1.32 -18.48
CA HIS A 373 19.15 -1.23 -17.24
C HIS A 373 19.62 -2.26 -16.21
N THR A 374 19.28 -2.05 -14.94
CA THR A 374 19.64 -2.95 -13.83
C THR A 374 18.46 -3.87 -13.49
N VAL A 375 18.70 -5.18 -13.41
CA VAL A 375 17.74 -6.15 -12.85
C VAL A 375 18.28 -6.70 -11.53
N VAL A 376 17.39 -6.91 -10.55
CA VAL A 376 17.76 -7.20 -9.16
C VAL A 376 17.21 -8.54 -8.72
N GLN A 377 18.05 -9.36 -8.09
CA GLN A 377 17.64 -10.58 -7.41
C GLN A 377 18.20 -10.63 -5.97
N PRO A 378 17.36 -10.85 -4.93
CA PRO A 378 17.85 -11.08 -3.57
C PRO A 378 18.87 -12.22 -3.48
N ALA A 379 19.99 -11.96 -2.81
CA ALA A 379 21.16 -12.83 -2.80
C ALA A 379 21.22 -13.78 -1.61
N ALA A 380 20.34 -13.65 -0.60
CA ALA A 380 20.41 -14.47 0.60
C ALA A 380 20.19 -15.97 0.29
N ALA A 381 20.98 -16.85 0.94
CA ALA A 381 20.93 -18.30 0.75
C ALA A 381 19.51 -18.85 0.90
N ASN A 382 18.83 -18.46 1.98
CA ASN A 382 17.47 -18.88 2.32
C ASN A 382 16.36 -18.00 1.68
N ALA A 383 16.66 -17.24 0.62
CA ALA A 383 15.68 -16.43 -0.11
C ALA A 383 14.74 -17.28 -0.99
N SER A 384 13.95 -18.14 -0.36
CA SER A 384 12.77 -18.76 -0.96
C SER A 384 11.72 -17.69 -1.23
N GLY A 385 11.68 -17.16 -2.46
CA GLY A 385 10.59 -16.31 -2.96
C GLY A 385 10.29 -15.09 -2.08
N GLY A 386 11.21 -14.12 -2.03
CA GLY A 386 10.95 -12.85 -1.33
C GLY A 386 9.90 -12.00 -2.03
N ASP A 387 8.64 -12.19 -1.69
CA ASP A 387 7.50 -11.43 -2.20
C ASP A 387 7.60 -9.95 -1.77
N GLY A 388 8.01 -9.08 -2.70
CA GLY A 388 8.30 -7.66 -2.47
C GLY A 388 7.09 -6.74 -2.24
N GLY A 389 6.00 -7.26 -1.65
CA GLY A 389 4.85 -6.47 -1.23
C GLY A 389 4.98 -5.98 0.22
N PRO A 390 4.28 -4.89 0.61
CA PRO A 390 4.20 -4.49 2.02
C PRO A 390 3.49 -5.59 2.81
N THR A 391 4.23 -6.27 3.69
CA THR A 391 3.73 -7.44 4.42
C THR A 391 2.70 -7.06 5.48
N GLN A 392 1.41 -7.06 5.11
CA GLN A 392 0.34 -7.28 6.07
C GLN A 392 0.62 -8.62 6.79
N PRO A 393 0.47 -8.73 8.13
CA PRO A 393 0.94 -9.92 8.86
C PRO A 393 0.26 -11.21 8.39
N ALA A 394 0.98 -12.02 7.62
CA ALA A 394 0.56 -13.37 7.28
C ALA A 394 0.50 -14.23 8.55
N PRO A 395 -0.61 -14.92 8.85
CA PRO A 395 -0.65 -15.91 9.92
C PRO A 395 0.42 -16.99 9.67
N ALA A 396 1.15 -17.37 10.71
CA ALA A 396 2.34 -18.19 10.57
C ALA A 396 2.03 -19.56 9.93
N THR A 397 2.69 -19.86 8.82
CA THR A 397 2.65 -21.16 8.15
C THR A 397 3.44 -22.20 8.96
N GLY A 398 2.80 -22.75 9.99
CA GLY A 398 3.36 -23.78 10.85
C GLY A 398 3.77 -25.03 10.07
N THR A 399 5.07 -25.30 10.01
CA THR A 399 5.62 -26.52 9.41
C THR A 399 5.29 -27.74 10.26
N GLY A 400 4.36 -28.58 9.80
CA GLY A 400 4.00 -29.82 10.48
C GLY A 400 3.25 -30.79 9.57
N ALA A 401 3.93 -31.81 9.05
CA ALA A 401 3.28 -32.88 8.31
C ALA A 401 2.42 -33.73 9.27
N GLY A 402 1.15 -33.94 8.91
CA GLY A 402 0.24 -34.85 9.64
C GLY A 402 -0.81 -34.21 10.55
N ALA A 403 -0.82 -32.88 10.71
CA ALA A 403 -1.89 -32.17 11.43
C ALA A 403 -2.82 -31.41 10.46
N GLY A 404 -4.14 -31.52 10.65
CA GLY A 404 -5.13 -30.78 9.87
C GLY A 404 -5.02 -29.26 10.07
N ARG A 405 -5.41 -28.49 9.04
CA ARG A 405 -5.35 -27.02 9.05
C ARG A 405 -6.09 -26.47 10.26
N THR A 406 -5.56 -25.39 10.85
CA THR A 406 -6.15 -24.73 12.01
C THR A 406 -6.05 -23.22 11.83
N VAL A 407 -7.03 -22.50 12.37
CA VAL A 407 -7.07 -21.03 12.36
C VAL A 407 -7.10 -20.51 13.81
N PRO A 408 -6.39 -19.42 14.12
CA PRO A 408 -6.38 -18.88 15.47
C PRO A 408 -7.66 -18.07 15.76
N GLY A 409 -8.18 -18.19 16.98
CA GLY A 409 -9.16 -17.24 17.49
C GLY A 409 -8.53 -15.87 17.76
N PHE A 410 -9.35 -14.80 17.80
CA PHE A 410 -8.90 -13.47 18.24
C PHE A 410 -9.71 -12.89 19.40
N SER A 411 -10.92 -13.39 19.69
CA SER A 411 -11.70 -13.05 20.89
C SER A 411 -12.79 -14.10 21.17
N TYR A 412 -13.49 -14.02 22.30
CA TYR A 412 -14.61 -14.92 22.62
C TYR A 412 -15.83 -14.27 23.30
N THR A 413 -17.00 -14.70 22.81
CA THR A 413 -18.32 -14.85 23.44
C THR A 413 -18.42 -15.92 24.54
N GLU A 414 -19.08 -15.70 25.68
CA GLU A 414 -19.70 -16.81 26.42
C GLU A 414 -21.12 -16.50 26.92
N ALA A 415 -21.93 -17.54 27.05
CA ALA A 415 -23.28 -17.49 27.62
C ALA A 415 -23.59 -18.82 28.31
N ASP A 416 -23.66 -18.82 29.65
CA ASP A 416 -23.71 -20.00 30.52
C ASP A 416 -22.60 -21.01 30.23
N ARG A 417 -22.89 -21.99 29.35
CA ARG A 417 -21.99 -23.06 28.90
C ARG A 417 -21.66 -22.99 27.41
N LYS A 418 -22.23 -22.05 26.67
CA LYS A 418 -21.83 -21.80 25.28
C LYS A 418 -20.58 -20.93 25.27
N LEU A 419 -19.53 -21.40 24.61
CA LEU A 419 -18.32 -20.64 24.31
C LEU A 419 -18.28 -20.41 22.80
N THR A 420 -18.36 -19.15 22.38
CA THR A 420 -18.32 -18.74 20.97
C THR A 420 -16.99 -18.05 20.72
N VAL A 421 -16.17 -18.58 19.82
CA VAL A 421 -14.88 -18.00 19.45
C VAL A 421 -15.00 -17.27 18.12
N ASN A 422 -14.51 -16.03 18.09
CA ASN A 422 -14.46 -15.18 16.90
C ASN A 422 -13.07 -15.34 16.24
N PHE A 423 -13.06 -15.52 14.92
CA PHE A 423 -11.86 -15.82 14.15
C PHE A 423 -11.97 -15.28 12.71
N TRP A 424 -10.85 -15.29 11.99
CA TRP A 424 -10.84 -14.97 10.56
C TRP A 424 -10.83 -16.25 9.74
N GLY A 425 -11.91 -16.51 9.00
CA GLY A 425 -12.11 -17.71 8.18
C GLY A 425 -12.17 -17.40 6.69
N GLY A 426 -11.64 -18.30 5.86
CA GLY A 426 -11.76 -18.25 4.41
C GLY A 426 -13.08 -18.89 3.94
N VAL A 427 -13.73 -18.29 2.94
CA VAL A 427 -15.10 -18.66 2.55
C VAL A 427 -15.29 -20.05 1.92
N CYS A 428 -14.22 -20.74 1.51
CA CYS A 428 -14.27 -22.06 0.86
C CYS A 428 -13.92 -23.21 1.82
N SER A 429 -14.25 -23.09 3.11
CA SER A 429 -13.91 -24.06 4.14
C SER A 429 -14.95 -24.05 5.27
N THR A 430 -15.19 -25.22 5.88
CA THR A 430 -16.01 -25.36 7.08
C THR A 430 -15.13 -25.38 8.32
N TYR A 431 -15.66 -24.84 9.42
CA TYR A 431 -14.92 -24.63 10.66
C TYR A 431 -15.59 -25.36 11.83
N ALA A 432 -14.78 -26.07 12.62
CA ALA A 432 -15.23 -26.80 13.80
C ALA A 432 -14.40 -26.41 15.03
N LEU A 433 -15.08 -26.10 16.14
CA LEU A 433 -14.45 -25.74 17.41
C LEU A 433 -14.36 -26.94 18.36
N GLU A 434 -13.14 -27.44 18.57
CA GLU A 434 -12.84 -28.28 19.74
C GLU A 434 -12.61 -27.39 20.97
N ALA A 435 -13.21 -27.76 22.10
CA ALA A 435 -12.94 -27.17 23.41
C ALA A 435 -12.52 -28.26 24.39
N ARG A 436 -11.35 -28.10 25.02
CA ARG A 436 -10.82 -28.99 26.05
C ARG A 436 -10.78 -28.23 27.38
N GLU A 437 -11.57 -28.70 28.33
CA GLU A 437 -11.69 -28.08 29.65
C GLU A 437 -10.65 -28.65 30.62
N GLU A 438 -9.84 -27.76 31.19
CA GLU A 438 -8.90 -28.02 32.27
C GLU A 438 -9.31 -27.21 33.53
N PRO A 439 -8.74 -27.47 34.72
CA PRO A 439 -9.17 -26.78 35.94
C PRO A 439 -8.97 -25.25 35.94
N GLY A 440 -7.97 -24.74 35.21
CA GLY A 440 -7.67 -23.30 35.13
C GLY A 440 -7.90 -22.65 33.76
N ALA A 441 -8.19 -23.43 32.72
CA ALA A 441 -8.28 -22.95 31.36
C ALA A 441 -9.26 -23.78 30.50
N VAL A 442 -9.71 -23.20 29.39
CA VAL A 442 -10.39 -23.91 28.31
C VAL A 442 -9.55 -23.74 27.05
N MET A 443 -8.89 -24.81 26.63
CA MET A 443 -8.10 -24.81 25.39
C MET A 443 -9.03 -24.97 24.19
N VAL A 444 -8.99 -24.01 23.27
CA VAL A 444 -9.82 -23.99 22.05
C VAL A 444 -9.00 -24.22 20.80
N ARG A 445 -9.50 -25.05 19.88
CA ARG A 445 -8.88 -25.32 18.57
C ARG A 445 -9.95 -25.20 17.49
N ILE A 446 -9.76 -24.28 16.54
CA ILE A 446 -10.62 -24.18 15.36
C ILE A 446 -9.96 -24.94 14.22
N THR A 447 -10.55 -26.08 13.86
CA THR A 447 -10.10 -26.90 12.73
C THR A 447 -10.77 -26.42 11.45
N ASP A 448 -9.94 -26.26 10.41
CA ASP A 448 -10.28 -25.79 9.07
C ASP A 448 -10.36 -26.99 8.12
N THR A 449 -11.53 -27.21 7.50
CA THR A 449 -11.77 -28.26 6.51
C THR A 449 -12.15 -27.66 5.16
N PRO A 450 -11.33 -27.77 4.09
CA PRO A 450 -11.70 -27.28 2.77
C PRO A 450 -12.90 -28.03 2.21
N THR A 451 -13.90 -27.29 1.69
CA THR A 451 -15.10 -27.89 1.09
C THR A 451 -14.82 -28.59 -0.23
N GLU A 452 -13.86 -28.09 -1.00
CA GLU A 452 -13.40 -28.66 -2.27
C GLU A 452 -11.86 -28.85 -2.24
N PRO A 453 -11.36 -29.96 -1.67
CA PRO A 453 -9.92 -30.24 -1.59
C PRO A 453 -9.24 -30.19 -2.97
N GLY A 454 -8.14 -29.45 -3.07
CA GLY A 454 -7.37 -29.27 -4.30
C GLY A 454 -7.85 -28.12 -5.20
N ARG A 455 -9.02 -27.51 -4.94
CA ARG A 455 -9.45 -26.27 -5.62
C ARG A 455 -8.85 -25.05 -4.92
N ALA A 456 -8.49 -24.03 -5.69
CA ALA A 456 -8.04 -22.77 -5.11
C ALA A 456 -9.23 -21.98 -4.52
N CYS A 457 -9.07 -21.51 -3.28
CA CYS A 457 -10.01 -20.57 -2.67
C CYS A 457 -9.59 -19.12 -2.96
N ILE A 458 -10.55 -18.22 -3.10
CA ILE A 458 -10.27 -16.78 -3.09
C ILE A 458 -9.70 -16.37 -1.73
N LEU A 459 -8.72 -15.45 -1.70
CA LEU A 459 -8.11 -14.93 -0.48
C LEU A 459 -9.02 -13.89 0.21
N LEU A 460 -10.28 -14.24 0.44
CA LEU A 460 -11.25 -13.47 1.18
C LEU A 460 -11.42 -14.08 2.58
N ALA A 461 -10.77 -13.47 3.57
CA ALA A 461 -11.05 -13.75 4.97
C ALA A 461 -12.28 -12.94 5.42
N GLN A 462 -13.21 -13.59 6.10
CA GLN A 462 -14.35 -12.96 6.77
C GLN A 462 -14.23 -13.18 8.28
N GLU A 463 -14.78 -12.24 9.05
CA GLU A 463 -14.99 -12.45 10.48
C GLU A 463 -16.09 -13.49 10.66
N MET A 464 -15.77 -14.58 11.34
CA MET A 464 -16.63 -15.74 11.53
C MET A 464 -16.67 -16.14 13.00
N THR A 465 -17.74 -16.84 13.39
CA THR A 465 -17.93 -17.31 14.76
C THR A 465 -18.21 -18.81 14.77
N VAL A 466 -17.64 -19.53 15.74
CA VAL A 466 -17.92 -20.95 15.98
C VAL A 466 -18.19 -21.17 17.47
N THR A 467 -19.20 -21.96 17.78
CA THR A 467 -19.68 -22.18 19.15
C THR A 467 -19.52 -23.63 19.58
N ALA A 468 -18.96 -23.83 20.78
CA ALA A 468 -18.92 -25.11 21.47
C ALA A 468 -19.75 -25.04 22.76
N THR A 469 -20.24 -26.19 23.23
CA THR A 469 -20.90 -26.30 24.55
C THR A 469 -19.95 -26.97 25.53
N LEU A 470 -19.55 -26.22 26.56
CA LEU A 470 -18.75 -26.69 27.69
C LEU A 470 -19.57 -27.61 28.60
N LYS A 471 -18.90 -28.53 29.29
CA LYS A 471 -19.50 -29.39 30.31
C LYS A 471 -19.96 -28.54 31.50
N GLN A 472 -19.11 -27.61 31.94
CA GLN A 472 -19.36 -26.65 33.02
C GLN A 472 -19.28 -25.20 32.52
N PRO A 473 -19.94 -24.22 33.17
CA PRO A 473 -19.79 -22.81 32.82
C PRO A 473 -18.34 -22.34 32.83
N LEU A 474 -17.99 -21.33 32.03
CA LEU A 474 -16.58 -20.90 31.89
C LEU A 474 -15.98 -20.47 33.25
N ALA A 475 -16.73 -19.66 34.01
CA ALA A 475 -16.28 -19.02 35.26
C ALA A 475 -14.95 -18.25 35.04
N ASP A 476 -14.02 -18.31 36.00
CA ASP A 476 -12.73 -17.60 35.95
C ASP A 476 -11.66 -18.29 35.06
N ARG A 477 -12.02 -19.37 34.36
CA ARG A 477 -11.08 -20.13 33.51
C ARG A 477 -10.74 -19.34 32.26
N LYS A 478 -9.45 -19.24 31.94
CA LYS A 478 -8.98 -18.51 30.75
C LYS A 478 -9.23 -19.33 29.49
N VAL A 479 -9.81 -18.70 28.46
CA VAL A 479 -9.84 -19.30 27.11
C VAL A 479 -8.47 -19.14 26.47
N VAL A 480 -7.88 -20.24 26.01
CA VAL A 480 -6.53 -20.28 25.43
C VAL A 480 -6.58 -20.94 24.06
N ASP A 481 -6.11 -20.25 23.03
CA ASP A 481 -6.00 -20.80 21.68
C ASP A 481 -4.89 -21.87 21.65
N ALA A 482 -5.28 -23.11 21.36
CA ALA A 482 -4.41 -24.28 21.39
C ALA A 482 -3.44 -24.36 20.19
N THR A 483 -3.65 -23.53 19.17
CA THR A 483 -2.78 -23.44 17.99
C THR A 483 -1.59 -22.50 18.24
N THR A 484 -1.81 -21.44 19.02
CA THR A 484 -0.85 -20.36 19.28
C THR A 484 -0.34 -20.31 20.73
N GLY A 485 -1.00 -21.02 21.65
CA GLY A 485 -0.72 -20.98 23.10
C GLY A 485 -1.14 -19.68 23.79
N LYS A 486 -1.87 -18.79 23.11
CA LYS A 486 -2.19 -17.45 23.61
C LYS A 486 -3.56 -17.40 24.28
N PRO A 487 -3.73 -16.64 25.39
CA PRO A 487 -5.05 -16.35 25.92
C PRO A 487 -5.83 -15.48 24.93
N LEU A 488 -7.11 -15.81 24.72
CA LEU A 488 -8.02 -14.96 23.95
C LEU A 488 -8.63 -13.88 24.88
N PRO A 489 -8.85 -12.65 24.38
CA PRO A 489 -9.64 -11.65 25.09
C PRO A 489 -11.13 -11.98 25.01
N ARG A 490 -11.86 -11.67 26.09
CA ARG A 490 -13.32 -11.61 26.14
C ARG A 490 -13.78 -10.32 25.44
N GLN A 491 -14.92 -10.33 24.75
CA GLN A 491 -15.57 -9.09 24.28
C GLN A 491 -16.45 -8.46 25.37
#